data_AF-A0A240UD79-F1
#
_entry.id   AF-A0A240UD79-F1
#
_cell.length_a   1.000
_cell.length_b   1.000
_cell.length_c   1.000
_cell.angle_alpha   90.00
_cell.angle_beta   90.00
_cell.angle_gamma   90.00
#
_symmetry.space_group_name_H-M   'P 1'
#
loop_
_entity.id
_entity.type
_entity.pdbx_description
1 polymer ?
#
loop_
_entity_poly.entity_id
_entity_poly.type
_entity_poly.pdbx_seq_one_letter_code
_entity_poly.pdbx_strand_id
1 'polypeptide(L)'
;MDRSTTNPMGYLAENWSDANDDTPALIVNPKASPVDLLAWISGELRSMEAAGNALAEMTPGDAAISLADFTAIFMHRIAPVARVLDVALCELIAQRRQREGLSHGL
;
A
#
# COMPACT_ATOMS: atom_id res chain seq x y z
N MET A 1 -30.99 -15.49 6.97
CA MET A 1 -30.21 -14.26 7.23
C MET A 1 -28.91 -14.43 6.48
N ASP A 2 -28.84 -13.80 5.32
CA ASP A 2 -27.69 -13.84 4.43
C ASP A 2 -26.58 -12.97 5.03
N ARG A 3 -25.57 -13.60 5.62
CA ARG A 3 -24.37 -12.88 6.06
C ARG A 3 -23.56 -12.64 4.79
N SER A 4 -23.79 -11.50 4.15
CA SER A 4 -22.89 -10.92 3.15
C SER A 4 -21.46 -11.11 3.64
N THR A 5 -20.77 -12.09 3.05
CA THR A 5 -19.33 -12.33 3.18
C THR A 5 -18.64 -11.20 2.45
N THR A 6 -18.73 -10.01 3.01
CA THR A 6 -17.97 -8.85 2.58
C THR A 6 -16.52 -9.24 2.80
N ASN A 7 -15.78 -9.48 1.70
CA ASN A 7 -14.36 -9.78 1.75
C ASN A 7 -13.71 -8.79 2.73
N PRO A 8 -13.07 -9.25 3.83
CA PRO A 8 -12.50 -8.36 4.84
C PRO A 8 -11.45 -7.41 4.25
N MET A 9 -10.95 -7.73 3.06
CA MET A 9 -9.99 -6.95 2.30
C MET A 9 -10.63 -5.82 1.45
N GLY A 10 -11.97 -5.71 1.42
CA GLY A 10 -12.72 -4.72 0.64
C GLY A 10 -12.74 -5.01 -0.86
N TYR A 11 -13.60 -4.31 -1.63
CA TYR A 11 -13.77 -4.50 -3.08
C TYR A 11 -12.46 -4.36 -3.89
N LEU A 12 -11.48 -3.63 -3.34
CA LEU A 12 -10.19 -3.41 -3.99
C LEU A 12 -9.30 -4.65 -4.02
N ALA A 13 -9.56 -5.66 -3.19
CA ALA A 13 -8.72 -6.85 -3.05
C ALA A 13 -9.15 -8.05 -3.90
N GLU A 14 -10.28 -7.96 -4.62
CA GLU A 14 -10.81 -9.08 -5.42
C GLU A 14 -9.90 -9.45 -6.61
N ASN A 15 -9.09 -8.50 -7.10
CA ASN A 15 -8.23 -8.70 -8.28
C ASN A 15 -6.75 -8.98 -7.92
N TRP A 16 -6.46 -9.24 -6.66
CA TRP A 16 -5.08 -9.28 -6.16
C TRP A 16 -4.34 -10.59 -6.42
N SER A 17 -5.08 -11.69 -6.53
CA SER A 17 -4.55 -13.01 -6.83
C SER A 17 -3.93 -13.11 -8.23
N ASP A 18 -4.32 -12.21 -9.15
CA ASP A 18 -3.83 -12.19 -10.54
C ASP A 18 -2.76 -11.11 -10.78
N ALA A 19 -2.37 -10.38 -9.72
CA ALA A 19 -1.43 -9.27 -9.84
C ALA A 19 -0.04 -9.74 -10.28
N ASN A 20 0.44 -9.16 -11.37
CA ASN A 20 1.74 -9.44 -11.97
C ASN A 20 2.32 -8.14 -12.57
N ASP A 21 3.50 -8.21 -13.21
CA ASP A 21 4.14 -7.01 -13.78
C ASP A 21 3.31 -6.38 -14.92
N ASP A 22 2.56 -7.16 -15.70
CA ASP A 22 1.67 -6.69 -16.76
C ASP A 22 0.31 -6.20 -16.23
N THR A 23 -0.06 -6.63 -15.03
CA THR A 23 -1.33 -6.29 -14.35
C THR A 23 -1.03 -5.94 -12.88
N PRO A 24 -0.39 -4.80 -12.61
CA PRO A 24 0.07 -4.50 -11.27
C PRO A 24 -1.11 -4.31 -10.32
N ALA A 25 -1.01 -4.86 -9.10
CA ALA A 25 -1.96 -4.59 -8.01
C ALA A 25 -2.04 -3.08 -7.65
N LEU A 26 -1.10 -2.29 -8.17
CA LEU A 26 -0.94 -0.88 -7.87
C LEU A 26 -0.86 -0.04 -9.14
N ILE A 27 -1.83 0.86 -9.33
CA ILE A 27 -1.78 1.89 -10.36
C ILE A 27 -1.35 3.20 -9.68
N VAL A 28 -0.13 3.64 -9.95
CA VAL A 28 0.39 4.93 -9.45
C VAL A 28 -0.04 6.04 -10.39
N ASN A 29 -0.71 7.08 -9.88
CA ASN A 29 -1.03 8.27 -10.66
C ASN A 29 0.24 9.11 -10.89
N PRO A 30 0.72 9.28 -12.13
CA PRO A 30 1.95 10.02 -12.41
C PRO A 30 1.85 11.53 -12.14
N LYS A 31 0.65 12.04 -11.84
CA LYS A 31 0.41 13.44 -11.46
C LYS A 31 0.23 13.64 -9.95
N ALA A 32 0.33 12.58 -9.15
CA ALA A 32 0.21 12.69 -7.71
C ALA A 32 1.34 13.55 -7.15
N SER A 33 1.03 14.43 -6.18
CA SER A 33 2.08 15.14 -5.46
C SER A 33 2.80 14.17 -4.51
N PRO A 34 4.03 14.47 -4.06
CA PRO A 34 4.71 13.64 -3.07
C PRO A 34 3.90 13.47 -1.78
N VAL A 35 3.10 14.47 -1.40
CA VAL A 35 2.22 14.41 -0.22
C VAL A 35 1.08 13.42 -0.44
N ASP A 36 0.49 13.37 -1.64
CA ASP A 36 -0.55 12.40 -1.99
C ASP A 36 0.02 10.97 -1.96
N LEU A 37 1.24 10.79 -2.46
CA LEU A 37 1.95 9.51 -2.41
C LEU A 37 2.20 9.06 -0.97
N LEU A 38 2.60 9.96 -0.08
CA LEU A 38 2.77 9.67 1.35
C LEU A 38 1.45 9.33 2.06
N ALA A 39 0.36 10.03 1.73
CA ALA A 39 -0.97 9.73 2.26
C ALA A 39 -1.42 8.33 1.83
N TRP A 40 -1.20 7.98 0.56
CA TRP A 40 -1.47 6.64 0.04
C TRP A 40 -0.62 5.56 0.74
N ILE A 41 0.70 5.77 0.89
CA ILE A 41 1.59 4.86 1.64
C ILE A 41 1.06 4.62 3.06
N SER A 42 0.62 5.68 3.75
CA SER A 42 0.07 5.56 5.10
C SER A 42 -1.18 4.69 5.15
N GLY A 43 -2.05 4.78 4.13
CA GLY A 43 -3.22 3.92 3.99
C GLY A 43 -2.86 2.45 3.82
N GLU A 44 -1.88 2.13 2.96
CA GLU A 44 -1.43 0.75 2.76
C GLU A 44 -0.81 0.14 4.01
N LEU A 45 0.05 0.89 4.71
CA LEU A 45 0.68 0.40 5.94
C LEU A 45 -0.38 0.06 7.01
N ARG A 46 -1.42 0.88 7.15
CA ARG A 46 -2.56 0.60 8.05
C ARG A 46 -3.35 -0.63 7.61
N SER A 47 -3.56 -0.81 6.30
CA SER A 47 -4.23 -2.00 5.78
C SER A 47 -3.43 -3.27 6.06
N MET A 48 -2.11 -3.21 5.91
CA MET A 48 -1.21 -4.31 6.25
C MET A 48 -1.19 -4.59 7.75
N GLU A 49 -1.13 -3.56 8.59
CA GLU A 49 -1.23 -3.69 10.05
C GLU A 49 -2.54 -4.38 10.45
N ALA A 50 -3.67 -3.96 9.88
CA ALA A 50 -4.96 -4.59 10.12
C ALA A 50 -4.99 -6.08 9.70
N ALA A 51 -4.41 -6.42 8.55
CA ALA A 51 -4.29 -7.81 8.11
C ALA A 51 -3.39 -8.63 9.05
N GLY A 52 -2.29 -8.05 9.55
CA GLY A 52 -1.40 -8.63 10.55
C GLY A 52 -2.11 -8.93 11.87
N ASN A 53 -2.85 -7.96 12.40
CA ASN A 53 -3.62 -8.12 13.63
C ASN A 53 -4.72 -9.16 13.47
N ALA A 54 -5.44 -9.14 12.35
CA ALA A 54 -6.47 -10.15 12.05
C ALA A 54 -5.90 -11.57 12.04
N LEU A 55 -4.67 -11.77 11.52
CA LEU A 55 -3.99 -13.07 11.58
C LEU A 55 -3.57 -13.43 13.01
N ALA A 56 -3.04 -12.47 13.78
CA ALA A 56 -2.57 -12.71 15.14
C ALA A 56 -3.71 -13.08 16.11
N GLU A 57 -4.92 -12.57 15.85
CA GLU A 57 -6.12 -12.85 16.66
C GLU A 57 -6.83 -14.15 16.25
N MET A 58 -6.38 -14.85 15.20
CA MET A 58 -6.98 -16.11 14.76
C MET A 58 -6.75 -17.25 15.77
N THR A 59 -7.84 -17.91 16.13
CA THR A 59 -7.83 -19.21 16.82
C THR A 59 -7.80 -20.36 15.80
N PRO A 60 -7.25 -21.54 16.16
CA PRO A 60 -7.29 -22.71 15.29
C PRO A 60 -8.75 -23.12 15.00
N GLY A 61 -9.21 -22.90 13.77
CA GLY A 61 -10.58 -23.22 13.32
C GLY A 61 -11.32 -22.08 12.62
N ASP A 62 -10.89 -20.83 12.83
CA ASP A 62 -11.56 -19.61 12.33
C ASP A 62 -10.80 -18.93 11.17
N ALA A 63 -10.04 -19.68 10.37
CA ALA A 63 -9.19 -19.10 9.32
C ALA A 63 -10.02 -18.44 8.19
N ALA A 64 -10.31 -17.15 8.35
CA ALA A 64 -10.89 -16.28 7.33
C ALA A 64 -9.87 -15.88 6.23
N ILE A 65 -8.58 -16.10 6.47
CA ILE A 65 -7.47 -15.86 5.53
C ILE A 65 -6.46 -17.00 5.70
N SER A 66 -5.99 -17.59 4.61
CA SER A 66 -4.94 -18.60 4.70
C SER A 66 -3.57 -17.94 4.94
N LEU A 67 -2.61 -18.67 5.51
CA LEU A 67 -1.23 -18.20 5.63
C LEU A 67 -0.62 -17.86 4.26
N ALA A 68 -1.01 -18.57 3.21
CA ALA A 68 -0.58 -18.30 1.84
C ALA A 68 -1.12 -16.95 1.34
N ASP A 69 -2.40 -16.66 1.57
CA ASP A 69 -3.03 -15.39 1.18
C ASP A 69 -2.43 -14.22 1.96
N PHE A 70 -2.20 -14.40 3.26
CA PHE A 70 -1.52 -13.40 4.10
C PHE A 70 -0.11 -13.11 3.57
N THR A 71 0.66 -14.17 3.25
CA THR A 71 2.02 -14.04 2.73
C THR A 71 2.01 -13.34 1.38
N ALA A 72 1.06 -13.67 0.49
CA ALA A 72 0.89 -13.00 -0.79
C ALA A 72 0.57 -11.51 -0.61
N ILE A 73 -0.38 -11.16 0.26
CA ILE A 73 -0.73 -9.77 0.59
C ILE A 73 0.50 -8.98 1.05
N PHE A 74 1.28 -9.52 1.97
CA PHE A 74 2.46 -8.82 2.49
C PHE A 74 3.58 -8.72 1.44
N MET A 75 3.92 -9.83 0.78
CA MET A 75 5.03 -9.86 -0.19
C MET A 75 4.74 -9.04 -1.45
N HIS A 76 3.49 -9.01 -1.92
CA HIS A 76 3.10 -8.21 -3.08
C HIS A 76 2.90 -6.72 -2.74
N ARG A 77 2.66 -6.33 -1.47
CA ARG A 77 2.50 -4.91 -1.07
C ARG A 77 3.79 -4.22 -0.63
N ILE A 78 4.67 -4.90 0.11
CA ILE A 78 5.84 -4.26 0.73
C ILE A 78 6.74 -3.62 -0.34
N ALA A 79 7.07 -4.36 -1.39
CA ALA A 79 8.01 -3.87 -2.40
C ALA A 79 7.48 -2.65 -3.18
N PRO A 80 6.21 -2.63 -3.66
CA PRO A 80 5.61 -1.42 -4.20
C PRO A 80 5.56 -0.24 -3.24
N VAL A 81 5.14 -0.46 -1.98
CA VAL A 81 5.08 0.60 -0.96
C VAL A 81 6.46 1.23 -0.73
N ALA A 82 7.50 0.41 -0.59
CA ALA A 82 8.87 0.88 -0.44
C ALA A 82 9.34 1.71 -1.65
N ARG A 83 9.07 1.25 -2.87
CA ARG A 83 9.43 2.00 -4.09
C ARG A 83 8.74 3.36 -4.18
N VAL A 84 7.44 3.42 -3.87
CA VAL A 84 6.71 4.69 -3.90
C VAL A 84 7.19 5.64 -2.80
N LEU A 85 7.59 5.10 -1.63
CA LEU A 85 8.20 5.88 -0.57
C LEU A 85 9.52 6.52 -1.04
N ASP A 86 10.40 5.75 -1.68
CA ASP A 86 11.66 6.26 -2.22
C ASP A 86 11.43 7.37 -3.26
N VAL A 87 10.43 7.21 -4.14
CA VAL A 87 10.04 8.24 -5.12
C VAL A 87 9.57 9.51 -4.41
N ALA A 88 8.63 9.38 -3.46
CA ALA A 88 8.09 10.53 -2.74
C ALA A 88 9.17 11.29 -1.95
N LEU A 89 10.09 10.57 -1.29
CA LEU A 89 11.21 11.16 -0.55
C LEU A 89 12.19 11.88 -1.49
N CYS A 90 12.56 11.26 -2.61
CA CYS A 90 13.42 11.87 -3.62
C CYS A 90 12.83 13.17 -4.15
N GLU A 91 11.53 13.17 -4.48
CA GLU A 91 10.84 14.37 -4.98
C GLU A 91 10.76 15.47 -3.92
N LEU A 92 10.46 15.15 -2.66
CA LEU A 92 10.47 16.12 -1.56
C LEU A 92 11.84 16.76 -1.34
N ILE A 93 12.91 15.95 -1.39
CA ILE A 93 14.28 16.45 -1.28
C ILE A 93 14.62 17.38 -2.46
N ALA A 94 14.23 17.00 -3.69
CA ALA A 94 14.45 17.83 -4.87
C ALA A 94 13.70 19.17 -4.77
N GLN A 95 12.44 19.15 -4.37
CA GLN A 95 11.63 20.37 -4.16
C GLN A 95 12.21 21.27 -3.07
N ARG A 96 12.72 20.70 -1.97
CA ARG A 96 13.40 21.45 -0.92
C ARG A 96 14.64 22.17 -1.45
N ARG A 97 15.51 21.46 -2.18
CA ARG A 97 16.72 22.04 -2.78
C ARG A 97 16.41 23.15 -3.77
N GLN A 98 15.36 23.01 -4.57
CA GLN A 98 14.91 24.07 -5.48
C GLN A 98 14.50 25.34 -4.72
N ARG A 99 13.74 25.19 -3.61
CA ARG A 99 13.34 26.33 -2.77
C ARG A 99 14.52 27.01 -2.08
N GLU A 100 15.50 26.24 -1.61
CA GLU A 100 16.73 26.78 -0.99
C GLU A 100 17.66 27.46 -2.02
N GLY A 101 17.77 26.92 -3.24
CA GLY A 101 18.54 27.55 -4.32
C GLY A 101 17.92 28.86 -4.83
N LEU A 102 16.59 28.97 -4.80
CA LEU A 102 15.87 30.21 -5.14
C LEU A 102 16.01 31.29 -4.04
N SER A 103 16.27 30.93 -2.79
CA SER A 103 16.41 31.90 -1.69
C SER A 103 17.78 32.59 -1.63
N HIS A 104 18.78 32.08 -2.34
CA HIS A 104 20.15 32.64 -2.40
C HIS A 104 20.39 33.48 -3.67
N GLY A 105 19.37 33.65 -4.52
CA GLY A 105 19.43 34.37 -5.79
C GLY A 105 18.74 35.74 -5.80
N LEU A 106 18.38 36.28 -4.64
CA LEU A 106 17.80 37.62 -4.44
C LEU A 106 18.69 38.42 -3.48
#